data_AF-A0AA87XX43-F1
#
_entry.id   AF-A0AA87XX43-F1
#
_cell.length_a   1.000
_cell.length_b   1.000
_cell.length_c   1.000
_cell.angle_alpha   90.00
_cell.angle_beta   90.00
_cell.angle_gamma   90.00
#
_symmetry.space_group_name_H-M   'P 1'
#
loop_
_entity.id
_entity.type
_entity.pdbx_description
1 polymer ?
#
loop_
_entity_poly.entity_id
_entity_poly.type
_entity_poly.pdbx_seq_one_letter_code
_entity_poly.pdbx_strand_id
1 'polypeptide(L)'
;MRPLFRTLCTTFLLGAVGAFAPVHAAVPVIDTAGFSLSGVDELPYLGIDLVSDLPGYATFSLWGVGQAAHASADSRGFPEITTINHWQSGYGITVKDGYRITGITLTGEFYAAQRPAQYSTPGAANSDTGMVVTVERPGELPATEAQYTEGLDGRKAFRYDLAPAGLTGDMTLSLQGYTIAWAQSAWYQEDPAAGFWLGSYADAGIANLRMMVAVSPVPEPQACLMLLGGLGVVAAVARRRRRLV
;
A
#
# COMPACT_ATOMS: atom_id res chain seq x y z
N MET A 1 73.35 -10.82 33.59
CA MET A 1 73.80 -10.23 32.31
C MET A 1 72.60 -9.61 31.60
N ARG A 2 72.56 -8.27 31.46
CA ARG A 2 71.82 -7.52 30.42
C ARG A 2 72.60 -7.67 29.07
N PRO A 3 72.10 -7.33 27.86
CA PRO A 3 71.02 -6.39 27.46
C PRO A 3 70.07 -6.98 26.36
N LEU A 4 69.01 -6.35 25.82
CA LEU A 4 69.00 -5.24 24.86
C LEU A 4 67.55 -4.85 24.51
N PHE A 5 67.35 -3.54 24.36
CA PHE A 5 66.15 -2.82 23.92
C PHE A 5 65.52 -3.35 22.63
N ARG A 6 64.18 -3.25 22.52
CA ARG A 6 63.51 -2.81 21.29
C ARG A 6 62.18 -2.11 21.58
N THR A 7 62.25 -0.79 21.46
CA THR A 7 61.15 0.16 21.27
C THR A 7 60.33 -0.22 20.04
N LEU A 8 59.00 -0.27 20.15
CA LEU A 8 58.12 -0.32 18.97
C LEU A 8 56.93 0.63 19.16
N CYS A 9 56.79 1.47 18.13
CA CYS A 9 55.87 2.59 17.95
C CYS A 9 54.44 2.36 18.44
N THR A 10 54.01 3.20 19.38
CA THR A 10 52.60 3.47 19.66
C THR A 10 52.04 4.30 18.49
N THR A 11 51.30 3.65 17.59
CA THR A 11 50.59 4.33 16.50
C THR A 11 49.22 4.75 17.03
N PHE A 12 49.03 6.04 17.27
CA PHE A 12 47.71 6.63 17.54
C PHE A 12 46.88 6.58 16.24
N LEU A 13 45.97 5.62 16.13
CA LEU A 13 44.91 5.62 15.13
C LEU A 13 43.79 6.53 15.64
N LEU A 14 43.76 7.75 15.11
CA LEU A 14 42.66 8.70 15.29
C LEU A 14 41.45 8.14 14.53
N GLY A 15 40.57 7.43 15.23
CA GLY A 15 39.31 6.96 14.68
C GLY A 15 38.37 8.14 14.42
N ALA A 16 38.27 8.56 13.16
CA ALA A 16 37.22 9.46 12.72
C ALA A 16 35.88 8.73 12.84
N VAL A 17 35.15 8.99 13.94
CA VAL A 17 33.74 8.61 14.08
C VAL A 17 32.96 9.50 13.13
N GLY A 18 32.80 9.04 11.88
CA GLY A 18 31.87 9.63 10.94
C GLY A 18 30.46 9.46 11.50
N ALA A 19 29.83 10.57 11.86
CA ALA A 19 28.40 10.60 12.15
C ALA A 19 27.66 10.17 10.89
N PHE A 20 27.15 8.92 10.89
CA PHE A 20 26.17 8.49 9.92
C PHE A 20 24.87 9.24 10.23
N ALA A 21 24.69 10.41 9.61
CA ALA A 21 23.36 10.97 9.49
C ALA A 21 22.57 9.98 8.62
N PRO A 22 21.42 9.47 9.08
CA PRO A 22 20.55 8.69 8.21
C PRO A 22 20.15 9.60 7.06
N VAL A 23 20.67 9.31 5.86
CA VAL A 23 20.20 9.89 4.62
C VAL A 23 18.77 9.37 4.46
N HIS A 24 17.80 10.13 4.95
CA HIS A 24 16.41 9.92 4.61
C HIS A 24 16.32 10.22 3.12
N ALA A 25 16.24 9.18 2.30
CA ALA A 25 15.95 9.34 0.89
C ALA A 25 14.67 10.18 0.80
N ALA A 26 14.73 11.28 0.04
CA ALA A 26 13.55 12.11 -0.18
C ALA A 26 12.42 11.23 -0.69
N VAL A 27 11.26 11.29 -0.04
CA VAL A 27 10.10 10.51 -0.48
C VAL A 27 9.77 10.92 -1.91
N PRO A 28 9.70 9.97 -2.86
CA PRO A 28 9.46 10.32 -4.25
C PRO A 28 8.07 10.95 -4.39
N VAL A 29 8.03 12.09 -5.07
CA VAL A 29 6.80 12.72 -5.52
C VAL A 29 6.50 12.19 -6.93
N ILE A 30 5.31 11.63 -7.11
CA ILE A 30 4.82 11.13 -8.39
C ILE A 30 3.81 12.15 -8.93
N ASP A 31 4.19 12.85 -9.99
CA ASP A 31 3.34 13.80 -10.68
C ASP A 31 2.51 13.13 -11.78
N THR A 32 1.21 13.46 -11.83
CA THR A 32 0.29 13.07 -12.91
C THR A 32 -0.32 14.30 -13.58
N ALA A 33 -1.14 14.10 -14.60
CA ALA A 33 -1.88 15.21 -15.23
C ALA A 33 -2.81 15.97 -14.27
N GLY A 34 -3.49 15.29 -13.34
CA GLY A 34 -4.55 15.89 -12.51
C GLY A 34 -4.22 16.08 -11.03
N PHE A 35 -3.18 15.43 -10.53
CA PHE A 35 -2.77 15.47 -9.12
C PHE A 35 -1.30 15.07 -8.96
N SER A 36 -0.77 15.20 -7.75
CA SER A 36 0.52 14.64 -7.35
C SER A 36 0.33 13.71 -6.15
N LEU A 37 1.18 12.71 -6.05
CA LEU A 37 1.19 11.73 -4.97
C LEU A 37 2.55 11.77 -4.25
N SER A 38 2.53 11.88 -2.93
CA SER A 38 3.72 11.90 -2.07
C SER A 38 3.53 10.95 -0.89
N GLY A 39 4.56 10.77 -0.07
CA GLY A 39 4.36 10.26 1.28
C GLY A 39 3.80 11.33 2.21
N VAL A 40 3.41 10.87 3.39
CA VAL A 40 2.98 11.68 4.53
C VAL A 40 3.95 11.39 5.68
N ASP A 41 4.31 12.42 6.45
CA ASP A 41 5.39 12.32 7.44
C ASP A 41 5.04 11.37 8.60
N GLU A 42 3.75 11.22 8.93
CA GLU A 42 3.27 10.44 10.06
C GLU A 42 3.11 8.94 9.78
N LEU A 43 3.14 8.54 8.50
CA LEU A 43 2.94 7.14 8.10
C LEU A 43 4.11 6.66 7.24
N PRO A 44 4.55 5.40 7.41
CA PRO A 44 5.61 4.85 6.58
C PRO A 44 5.17 4.86 5.11
N TYR A 45 6.06 5.31 4.24
CA TYR A 45 5.85 5.23 2.80
C TYR A 45 6.27 3.85 2.31
N LEU A 46 5.31 3.05 1.86
CA LEU A 46 5.59 1.78 1.20
C LEU A 46 5.68 1.99 -0.31
N GLY A 47 6.60 1.26 -0.96
CA GLY A 47 6.91 1.43 -2.38
C GLY A 47 5.67 1.39 -3.29
N ILE A 48 5.58 2.41 -4.15
CA ILE A 48 4.50 2.60 -5.13
C ILE A 48 5.10 3.06 -6.47
N ASP A 49 4.62 2.49 -7.57
CA ASP A 49 5.04 2.85 -8.92
C ASP A 49 3.85 3.32 -9.76
N LEU A 50 4.06 4.35 -10.57
CA LEU A 50 3.11 4.76 -11.60
C LEU A 50 3.13 3.77 -12.75
N VAL A 51 2.01 3.11 -12.99
CA VAL A 51 1.84 2.13 -14.09
C VAL A 51 1.37 2.81 -15.36
N SER A 52 0.43 3.76 -15.24
CA SER A 52 -0.09 4.52 -16.38
C SER A 52 -0.68 5.86 -15.94
N ASP A 53 -0.50 6.90 -16.74
CA ASP A 53 -1.17 8.19 -16.61
C ASP A 53 -1.87 8.50 -17.95
N LEU A 54 -3.19 8.29 -17.99
CA LEU A 54 -4.01 8.44 -19.18
C LEU A 54 -5.04 9.56 -18.97
N PRO A 55 -5.60 10.14 -20.05
CA PRO A 55 -6.68 11.12 -19.90
C PRO A 55 -7.84 10.54 -19.10
N GLY A 56 -8.05 11.11 -17.90
CA GLY A 56 -9.15 10.75 -17.02
C GLY A 56 -8.81 9.76 -15.90
N TYR A 57 -7.63 9.14 -15.89
CA TYR A 57 -7.21 8.29 -14.76
C TYR A 57 -5.70 8.01 -14.71
N ALA A 58 -5.18 7.81 -13.51
CA ALA A 58 -3.85 7.29 -13.25
C ALA A 58 -3.94 5.94 -12.50
N THR A 59 -3.05 5.01 -12.82
CA THR A 59 -2.98 3.68 -12.17
C THR A 59 -1.62 3.47 -11.55
N PHE A 60 -1.60 2.92 -10.34
CA PHE A 60 -0.41 2.67 -9.54
C PHE A 60 -0.35 1.22 -9.09
N SER A 61 0.86 0.69 -8.95
CA SER A 61 1.13 -0.57 -8.27
C SER A 61 1.67 -0.28 -6.87
N LEU A 62 1.06 -0.88 -5.85
CA LEU A 62 1.43 -0.69 -4.45
C LEU A 62 2.20 -1.91 -3.96
N TRP A 63 3.32 -2.20 -4.62
CA TRP A 63 4.09 -3.42 -4.39
C TRP A 63 4.69 -3.48 -2.98
N GLY A 64 5.05 -2.33 -2.39
CA GLY A 64 5.61 -2.26 -1.04
C GLY A 64 4.60 -2.68 0.03
N VAL A 65 3.30 -2.41 -0.20
CA VAL A 65 2.24 -2.91 0.68
C VAL A 65 2.17 -4.42 0.62
N GLY A 66 2.27 -5.04 -0.56
CA GLY A 66 2.28 -6.50 -0.68
C GLY A 66 3.46 -7.16 0.04
N GLN A 67 4.64 -6.53 0.02
CA GLN A 67 5.80 -7.01 0.78
C GLN A 67 5.62 -6.86 2.29
N ALA A 68 5.06 -5.73 2.73
CA ALA A 68 4.79 -5.48 4.14
C ALA A 68 3.61 -6.31 4.68
N ALA A 69 2.68 -6.71 3.82
CA ALA A 69 1.49 -7.49 4.16
C ALA A 69 1.72 -9.00 3.94
N HIS A 70 2.85 -9.53 4.39
CA HIS A 70 3.19 -10.95 4.27
C HIS A 70 3.54 -11.54 5.64
N ALA A 71 3.04 -12.74 5.92
CA ALA A 71 3.41 -13.53 7.08
C ALA A 71 3.52 -15.01 6.70
N SER A 72 4.49 -15.70 7.30
CA SER A 72 4.73 -17.12 7.06
C SER A 72 5.13 -17.81 8.36
N ALA A 73 4.66 -19.04 8.57
CA ALA A 73 4.93 -19.86 9.75
C ALA A 73 5.23 -21.30 9.32
N ASP A 74 6.40 -21.83 9.71
CA ASP A 74 6.77 -23.25 9.60
C ASP A 74 7.03 -23.78 11.01
N SER A 75 6.18 -24.69 11.47
CA SER A 75 6.28 -25.23 12.84
C SER A 75 7.22 -26.42 12.97
N ARG A 76 8.02 -26.77 11.94
CA ARG A 76 8.95 -27.92 12.00
C ARG A 76 9.86 -27.84 13.22
N GLY A 77 9.81 -28.87 14.07
CA GLY A 77 10.60 -28.96 15.31
C GLY A 77 9.97 -28.26 16.53
N PHE A 78 8.86 -27.56 16.36
CA PHE A 78 8.13 -26.87 17.43
C PHE A 78 6.68 -27.36 17.50
N PRO A 79 6.00 -27.31 18.66
CA PRO A 79 4.59 -27.66 18.75
C PRO A 79 3.70 -26.66 17.97
N GLU A 80 4.06 -25.38 17.98
CA GLU A 80 3.33 -24.32 17.29
C GLU A 80 4.25 -23.14 16.96
N ILE A 81 3.92 -22.41 15.89
CA ILE A 81 4.53 -21.13 15.50
C ILE A 81 3.42 -20.20 15.00
N THR A 82 3.50 -18.92 15.41
CA THR A 82 2.64 -17.85 14.89
C THR A 82 3.51 -16.70 14.41
N THR A 83 3.22 -16.20 13.22
CA THR A 83 3.79 -14.96 12.70
C THR A 83 2.65 -13.97 12.50
N ILE A 84 2.77 -12.81 13.14
CA ILE A 84 1.82 -11.70 12.99
C ILE A 84 2.60 -10.53 12.42
N ASN A 85 2.08 -9.98 11.33
CA ASN A 85 2.65 -8.79 10.72
C ASN A 85 1.59 -7.69 10.65
N HIS A 86 1.83 -6.60 11.39
CA HIS A 86 1.03 -5.39 11.31
C HIS A 86 1.73 -4.41 10.39
N TRP A 87 0.97 -3.84 9.47
CA TRP A 87 1.52 -2.91 8.50
C TRP A 87 0.57 -1.73 8.32
N GLN A 88 1.17 -0.61 7.95
CA GLN A 88 0.47 0.62 7.65
C GLN A 88 1.22 1.34 6.53
N SER A 89 0.53 2.21 5.80
CA SER A 89 1.09 3.05 4.76
C SER A 89 0.22 4.30 4.59
N GLY A 90 0.84 5.41 4.23
CA GLY A 90 0.12 6.64 3.90
C GLY A 90 0.62 7.26 2.61
N TYR A 91 -0.30 7.82 1.83
CA TYR A 91 -0.03 8.55 0.60
C TYR A 91 -0.77 9.88 0.63
N GLY A 92 -0.01 10.97 0.55
CA GLY A 92 -0.54 12.31 0.33
C GLY A 92 -0.95 12.47 -1.12
N ILE A 93 -2.11 13.06 -1.35
CA ILE A 93 -2.66 13.34 -2.68
C ILE A 93 -3.01 14.83 -2.73
N THR A 94 -2.35 15.57 -3.62
CA THR A 94 -2.62 16.99 -3.87
C THR A 94 -3.21 17.13 -5.27
N VAL A 95 -4.50 17.45 -5.35
CA VAL A 95 -5.21 17.68 -6.62
C VAL A 95 -4.78 19.03 -7.22
N LYS A 96 -4.43 19.03 -8.51
CA LYS A 96 -4.02 20.24 -9.22
C LYS A 96 -5.22 21.15 -9.51
N ASP A 97 -4.98 22.46 -9.57
CA ASP A 97 -5.99 23.44 -9.95
C ASP A 97 -6.63 23.09 -11.30
N GLY A 98 -7.95 23.25 -11.39
CA GLY A 98 -8.72 22.89 -12.58
C GLY A 98 -8.99 21.38 -12.72
N TYR A 99 -8.65 20.56 -11.73
CA TYR A 99 -8.98 19.13 -11.70
C TYR A 99 -9.77 18.76 -10.43
N ARG A 100 -10.41 17.59 -10.49
CA ARG A 100 -11.00 16.90 -9.34
C ARG A 100 -10.81 15.40 -9.49
N ILE A 101 -10.66 14.71 -8.38
CA ILE A 101 -10.71 13.24 -8.34
C ILE A 101 -12.18 12.82 -8.29
N THR A 102 -12.59 11.97 -9.21
CA THR A 102 -13.97 11.48 -9.33
C THR A 102 -14.18 10.09 -8.74
N GLY A 103 -13.09 9.41 -8.37
CA GLY A 103 -13.14 8.13 -7.67
C GLY A 103 -11.73 7.57 -7.44
N ILE A 104 -11.57 6.79 -6.37
CA ILE A 104 -10.36 6.03 -6.10
C ILE A 104 -10.78 4.58 -5.97
N THR A 105 -10.23 3.71 -6.81
CA THR A 105 -10.47 2.27 -6.73
C THR A 105 -9.19 1.58 -6.29
N LEU A 106 -9.29 0.71 -5.29
CA LEU A 106 -8.24 -0.26 -4.97
C LEU A 106 -8.69 -1.66 -5.34
N THR A 107 -7.79 -2.44 -5.93
CA THR A 107 -8.02 -3.84 -6.27
C THR A 107 -6.79 -4.66 -5.91
N GLY A 108 -7.01 -5.89 -5.47
CA GLY A 108 -5.93 -6.82 -5.14
C GLY A 108 -6.48 -8.19 -4.82
N GLU A 109 -5.61 -9.06 -4.32
CA GLU A 109 -5.96 -10.41 -3.91
C GLU A 109 -5.37 -10.67 -2.52
N PHE A 110 -6.19 -11.14 -1.59
CA PHE A 110 -5.68 -11.90 -0.46
C PHE A 110 -5.24 -13.26 -0.98
N TYR A 111 -4.08 -13.73 -0.54
CA TYR A 111 -3.63 -15.09 -0.80
C TYR A 111 -3.23 -15.76 0.50
N ALA A 112 -3.38 -17.08 0.54
CA ALA A 112 -2.87 -17.91 1.59
C ALA A 112 -2.58 -19.32 1.09
N ALA A 113 -1.69 -20.02 1.77
CA ALA A 113 -1.41 -21.42 1.53
C ALA A 113 -1.26 -22.15 2.87
N GLN A 114 -2.09 -23.15 3.09
CA GLN A 114 -2.09 -23.93 4.32
C GLN A 114 -1.66 -25.37 4.05
N ARG A 115 -0.76 -25.90 4.89
CA ARG A 115 -0.32 -27.29 4.82
C ARG A 115 -0.22 -27.87 6.23
N PRO A 116 -1.34 -28.35 6.78
CA PRO A 116 -1.32 -29.05 8.06
C PRO A 116 -0.51 -30.34 7.96
N ALA A 117 0.29 -30.63 8.98
CA ALA A 117 1.01 -31.89 9.13
C ALA A 117 0.03 -33.07 9.11
N GLN A 118 0.35 -34.09 8.31
CA GLN A 118 -0.49 -35.28 8.16
C GLN A 118 0.07 -36.42 9.00
N TYR A 119 -0.60 -36.76 10.10
CA TYR A 119 -0.30 -37.91 10.94
C TYR A 119 -1.57 -38.44 11.63
N SER A 120 -1.44 -39.43 12.52
CA SER A 120 -2.57 -40.05 13.23
C SER A 120 -3.44 -39.02 13.98
N THR A 121 -2.80 -37.98 14.54
CA THR A 121 -3.45 -36.72 14.90
C THR A 121 -2.87 -35.63 14.00
N PRO A 122 -3.65 -35.07 13.06
CA PRO A 122 -3.13 -34.05 12.17
C PRO A 122 -2.78 -32.77 12.94
N GLY A 123 -1.82 -32.03 12.40
CA GLY A 123 -1.57 -30.66 12.82
C GLY A 123 -2.67 -29.72 12.32
N ALA A 124 -2.46 -28.43 12.49
CA ALA A 124 -3.34 -27.40 11.96
C ALA A 124 -2.53 -26.27 11.32
N ALA A 125 -3.16 -25.55 10.40
CA ALA A 125 -2.63 -24.34 9.80
C ALA A 125 -3.79 -23.35 9.64
N ASN A 126 -3.55 -22.07 9.89
CA ASN A 126 -4.53 -21.02 9.70
C ASN A 126 -3.86 -19.77 9.12
N SER A 127 -4.62 -18.99 8.36
CA SER A 127 -4.14 -17.78 7.71
C SER A 127 -5.24 -16.74 7.66
N ASP A 128 -4.98 -15.60 8.28
CA ASP A 128 -5.93 -14.49 8.38
C ASP A 128 -5.27 -13.25 7.80
N THR A 129 -6.02 -12.45 7.04
CA THR A 129 -5.52 -11.20 6.46
C THR A 129 -6.62 -10.16 6.43
N GLY A 130 -6.27 -8.95 6.85
CA GLY A 130 -7.18 -7.81 6.90
C GLY A 130 -6.55 -6.57 6.31
N MET A 131 -7.38 -5.77 5.62
CA MET A 131 -7.01 -4.43 5.20
C MET A 131 -8.16 -3.47 5.46
N VAL A 132 -7.80 -2.33 6.03
CA VAL A 132 -8.62 -1.12 6.18
C VAL A 132 -8.02 -0.06 5.28
N VAL A 133 -8.88 0.64 4.57
CA VAL A 133 -8.52 1.78 3.74
C VAL A 133 -9.28 2.99 4.21
N THR A 134 -8.57 4.10 4.41
CA THR A 134 -9.16 5.35 4.84
C THR A 134 -8.73 6.49 3.92
N VAL A 135 -9.68 7.32 3.50
CA VAL A 135 -9.43 8.58 2.82
C VAL A 135 -9.83 9.71 3.75
N GLU A 136 -8.86 10.55 4.11
CA GLU A 136 -9.03 11.68 5.02
C GLU A 136 -8.83 13.00 4.28
N ARG A 137 -9.69 13.98 4.59
CA ARG A 137 -9.58 15.36 4.12
C ARG A 137 -9.53 16.31 5.30
N PRO A 138 -8.75 17.40 5.24
CA PRO A 138 -8.75 18.39 6.29
C PRO A 138 -10.16 18.93 6.59
N GLY A 139 -10.62 18.76 7.83
CA GLY A 139 -11.92 19.27 8.28
C GLY A 139 -13.14 18.42 7.92
N GLU A 140 -12.97 17.22 7.36
CA GLU A 140 -14.06 16.29 7.03
C GLU A 140 -13.92 14.95 7.76
N LEU A 141 -15.02 14.22 7.92
CA LEU A 141 -14.97 12.87 8.48
C LEU A 141 -14.29 11.91 7.49
N PRO A 142 -13.39 11.03 7.97
CA PRO A 142 -12.70 10.08 7.11
C PRO A 142 -13.67 9.06 6.51
N ALA A 143 -13.53 8.79 5.21
CA ALA A 143 -14.23 7.69 4.54
C ALA A 143 -13.40 6.41 4.72
N THR A 144 -13.96 5.41 5.41
CA THR A 144 -13.24 4.18 5.76
C THR A 144 -13.97 2.94 5.25
N GLU A 145 -13.24 2.02 4.64
CA GLU A 145 -13.72 0.72 4.19
C GLU A 145 -12.78 -0.37 4.66
N ALA A 146 -13.31 -1.57 4.93
CA ALA A 146 -12.51 -2.68 5.43
C ALA A 146 -12.93 -4.03 4.84
N GLN A 147 -11.96 -4.90 4.62
CA GLN A 147 -12.19 -6.30 4.30
C GLN A 147 -11.22 -7.19 5.04
N TYR A 148 -11.72 -8.37 5.39
CA TYR A 148 -10.99 -9.36 6.14
C TYR A 148 -11.27 -10.74 5.54
N THR A 149 -10.32 -11.64 5.72
CA THR A 149 -10.48 -13.05 5.44
C THR A 149 -9.86 -13.83 6.58
N GLU A 150 -10.56 -14.87 7.01
CA GLU A 150 -10.14 -15.78 8.06
C GLU A 150 -10.08 -17.19 7.47
N GLY A 151 -9.08 -17.98 7.84
CA GLY A 151 -8.92 -19.34 7.34
C GLY A 151 -8.85 -19.44 5.81
N LEU A 152 -8.25 -18.44 5.15
CA LEU A 152 -8.09 -18.50 3.70
C LEU A 152 -7.12 -19.62 3.33
N ASP A 153 -7.48 -20.43 2.34
CA ASP A 153 -6.56 -21.33 1.62
C ASP A 153 -6.80 -21.16 0.13
N GLY A 154 -5.83 -20.59 -0.58
CA GLY A 154 -5.98 -20.13 -1.96
C GLY A 154 -5.99 -18.61 -2.09
N ARG A 155 -6.91 -18.06 -2.90
CA ARG A 155 -6.95 -16.63 -3.23
C ARG A 155 -8.36 -16.07 -3.16
N LYS A 156 -8.48 -14.82 -2.72
CA LYS A 156 -9.73 -14.05 -2.69
C LYS A 156 -9.48 -12.64 -3.21
N ALA A 157 -10.01 -12.35 -4.39
CA ALA A 157 -9.96 -11.01 -4.94
C ALA A 157 -10.80 -10.04 -4.09
N PHE A 158 -10.36 -8.79 -4.00
CA PHE A 158 -11.09 -7.71 -3.37
C PHE A 158 -11.08 -6.45 -4.24
N ARG A 159 -12.06 -5.59 -3.98
CA ARG A 159 -12.20 -4.27 -4.59
C ARG A 159 -12.76 -3.31 -3.54
N TYR A 160 -12.13 -2.14 -3.43
CA TYR A 160 -12.66 -0.99 -2.71
C TYR A 160 -12.94 0.11 -3.72
N ASP A 161 -14.14 0.67 -3.65
CA ASP A 161 -14.51 1.86 -4.38
C ASP A 161 -14.66 2.99 -3.36
N LEU A 162 -13.64 3.83 -3.31
CA LEU A 162 -13.50 4.91 -2.35
C LEU A 162 -13.88 6.24 -3.02
N ALA A 163 -14.35 7.14 -2.17
CA ALA A 163 -14.73 8.53 -2.42
C ALA A 163 -16.13 8.77 -3.03
N PRO A 164 -16.89 9.75 -2.50
CA PRO A 164 -17.94 10.40 -3.25
C PRO A 164 -17.36 11.23 -4.41
N ALA A 165 -18.15 11.45 -5.46
CA ALA A 165 -17.71 12.16 -6.66
C ALA A 165 -17.23 13.59 -6.35
N GLY A 166 -16.02 13.94 -6.78
CA GLY A 166 -15.54 15.33 -6.89
C GLY A 166 -14.64 15.84 -5.77
N LEU A 167 -13.65 15.04 -5.35
CA LEU A 167 -12.64 15.46 -4.39
C LEU A 167 -11.68 16.49 -4.98
N THR A 168 -11.36 17.53 -4.22
CA THR A 168 -10.45 18.63 -4.58
C THR A 168 -9.53 18.95 -3.41
N GLY A 169 -8.37 19.57 -3.68
CA GLY A 169 -7.40 19.94 -2.65
C GLY A 169 -6.56 18.76 -2.15
N ASP A 170 -6.02 18.91 -0.94
CA ASP A 170 -5.16 17.93 -0.30
C ASP A 170 -5.97 16.88 0.47
N MET A 171 -5.54 15.62 0.36
CA MET A 171 -6.10 14.49 1.09
C MET A 171 -5.04 13.44 1.37
N THR A 172 -5.31 12.57 2.35
CA THR A 172 -4.46 11.44 2.70
C THR A 172 -5.20 10.14 2.44
N LEU A 173 -4.59 9.23 1.69
CA LEU A 173 -5.00 7.84 1.61
C LEU A 173 -4.13 7.02 2.56
N SER A 174 -4.72 6.44 3.59
CA SER A 174 -4.05 5.50 4.48
C SER A 174 -4.53 4.08 4.25
N LEU A 175 -3.59 3.15 4.28
CA LEU A 175 -3.81 1.71 4.21
C LEU A 175 -3.23 1.12 5.49
N GLN A 176 -3.99 0.28 6.17
CA GLN A 176 -3.50 -0.41 7.35
C GLN A 176 -4.09 -1.81 7.42
N GLY A 177 -3.37 -2.73 8.04
CA GLY A 177 -3.83 -4.10 8.08
C GLY A 177 -3.00 -5.00 8.95
N TYR A 178 -3.36 -6.26 8.88
CA TYR A 178 -2.64 -7.33 9.53
C TYR A 178 -2.63 -8.56 8.62
N THR A 179 -1.59 -9.38 8.80
CA THR A 179 -1.45 -10.68 8.17
C THR A 179 -0.96 -11.64 9.25
N ILE A 180 -1.70 -12.73 9.46
CA ILE A 180 -1.41 -13.75 10.45
C ILE A 180 -1.22 -15.07 9.73
N ALA A 181 -0.11 -15.75 10.01
CA ALA A 181 0.13 -17.13 9.64
C ALA A 181 0.36 -17.94 10.92
N TRP A 182 -0.42 -19.00 11.11
CA TRP A 182 -0.34 -19.86 12.28
C TRP A 182 -0.19 -21.31 11.83
N ALA A 183 0.76 -22.04 12.43
CA ALA A 183 1.02 -23.44 12.14
C ALA A 183 1.20 -24.22 13.45
N GLN A 184 0.46 -25.31 13.60
CA GLN A 184 0.55 -26.25 14.71
C GLN A 184 1.01 -27.61 14.20
N SER A 185 2.08 -28.14 14.77
CA SER A 185 2.65 -29.44 14.39
C SER A 185 1.81 -30.62 14.86
N ALA A 186 2.00 -31.76 14.21
CA ALA A 186 1.57 -33.06 14.74
C ALA A 186 2.70 -33.69 15.57
N TRP A 187 2.37 -34.32 16.70
CA TRP A 187 3.34 -35.13 17.44
C TRP A 187 3.51 -36.48 16.75
N TYR A 188 4.70 -36.75 16.24
CA TYR A 188 5.07 -38.07 15.72
C TYR A 188 5.77 -38.88 16.78
N GLN A 189 5.31 -40.11 16.96
CA GLN A 189 5.91 -41.07 17.86
C GLN A 189 5.79 -42.47 17.27
N GLU A 190 6.94 -43.08 16.96
CA GLU A 190 7.05 -44.48 16.55
C GLU A 190 7.56 -45.34 17.72
N ASP A 191 8.47 -44.78 18.54
CA ASP A 191 8.99 -45.38 19.77
C ASP A 191 8.40 -44.65 21.00
N PRO A 192 7.86 -45.37 22.01
CA PRO A 192 7.45 -44.78 23.29
C PRO A 192 8.49 -43.87 23.95
N ALA A 193 9.78 -44.08 23.71
CA ALA A 193 10.88 -43.29 24.27
C ALA A 193 11.32 -42.09 23.42
N ALA A 194 10.86 -41.97 22.16
CA ALA A 194 11.31 -40.93 21.24
C ALA A 194 10.19 -40.44 20.30
N GLY A 195 9.99 -39.13 20.26
CA GLY A 195 9.08 -38.49 19.32
C GLY A 195 9.62 -37.15 18.83
N PHE A 196 9.03 -36.63 17.76
CA PHE A 196 9.39 -35.33 17.20
C PHE A 196 8.16 -34.63 16.60
N TRP A 197 8.26 -33.31 16.43
CA TRP A 197 7.20 -32.49 15.85
C TRP A 197 7.26 -32.52 14.32
N LEU A 198 6.22 -33.07 13.69
CA LEU A 198 5.98 -32.94 12.25
C LEU A 198 5.37 -31.57 11.97
N GLY A 199 6.14 -30.73 11.27
CA GLY A 199 5.76 -29.33 11.00
C GLY A 199 4.54 -29.19 10.10
N SER A 200 3.68 -28.24 10.45
CA SER A 200 2.70 -27.63 9.57
C SER A 200 3.28 -26.35 8.97
N TYR A 201 2.67 -25.86 7.89
CA TYR A 201 3.05 -24.62 7.25
C TYR A 201 1.83 -23.75 6.95
N ALA A 202 1.97 -22.45 7.15
CA ALA A 202 0.99 -21.44 6.79
C ALA A 202 1.70 -20.23 6.16
N ASP A 203 1.09 -19.67 5.13
CA ASP A 203 1.57 -18.51 4.38
C ASP A 203 0.38 -17.62 4.07
N ALA A 204 0.54 -16.31 4.18
CA ALA A 204 -0.54 -15.37 3.95
C ALA A 204 -0.01 -14.03 3.46
N GLY A 205 -0.81 -13.33 2.66
CA GLY A 205 -0.56 -11.93 2.37
C GLY A 205 -1.48 -11.29 1.34
N ILE A 206 -1.03 -10.13 0.86
CA ILE A 206 -1.70 -9.36 -0.21
C ILE A 206 -0.85 -9.36 -1.47
N ALA A 207 -1.45 -9.69 -2.60
CA ALA A 207 -0.81 -9.68 -3.91
C ALA A 207 -1.57 -8.77 -4.88
N ASN A 208 -0.88 -8.36 -5.95
CA ASN A 208 -1.46 -7.62 -7.08
C ASN A 208 -2.19 -6.33 -6.69
N LEU A 209 -1.79 -5.68 -5.59
CA LEU A 209 -2.43 -4.45 -5.13
C LEU A 209 -2.19 -3.30 -6.12
N ARG A 210 -3.30 -2.77 -6.63
CA ARG A 210 -3.33 -1.66 -7.59
C ARG A 210 -4.31 -0.62 -7.12
N MET A 211 -3.95 0.64 -7.36
CA MET A 211 -4.82 1.79 -7.17
C MET A 211 -5.09 2.45 -8.52
N MET A 212 -6.34 2.77 -8.79
CA MET A 212 -6.75 3.60 -9.91
C MET A 212 -7.39 4.87 -9.36
N VAL A 213 -6.89 6.03 -9.76
CA VAL A 213 -7.43 7.34 -9.39
C VAL A 213 -8.05 7.94 -10.64
N ALA A 214 -9.38 8.05 -10.67
CA ALA A 214 -10.10 8.70 -11.75
C ALA A 214 -10.12 10.22 -11.52
N VAL A 215 -9.83 10.99 -12.57
CA VAL A 215 -9.76 12.45 -12.54
C VAL A 215 -10.57 13.07 -13.66
N SER A 216 -11.12 14.25 -13.44
CA SER A 216 -11.77 15.04 -14.49
C SER A 216 -11.37 16.50 -14.40
N PRO A 217 -11.19 17.21 -15.53
CA PRO A 217 -11.10 18.65 -15.52
C PRO A 217 -12.38 19.28 -14.91
N VAL A 218 -12.20 20.31 -14.11
CA VAL A 218 -13.27 21.16 -13.61
C VAL A 218 -13.40 22.34 -14.58
N PRO A 219 -14.54 22.51 -15.27
CA PRO A 219 -14.72 23.64 -16.16
C PRO A 219 -14.56 24.95 -15.37
N GLU A 220 -13.62 25.78 -15.81
CA GLU A 220 -13.49 27.12 -15.25
C GLU A 220 -14.78 27.92 -15.48
N PRO A 221 -15.25 28.74 -14.51
CA PRO A 221 -16.40 29.60 -14.70
C PRO A 221 -16.25 30.51 -15.94
N GLN A 222 -15.02 30.96 -16.25
CA GLN A 222 -14.73 31.75 -17.44
C GLN A 222 -14.96 30.97 -18.74
N ALA A 223 -14.65 29.67 -18.77
CA ALA A 223 -14.91 28.82 -19.95
C ALA A 223 -16.42 28.71 -20.22
N CYS A 224 -17.22 28.57 -19.16
CA CYS A 224 -18.68 28.62 -19.27
C CYS A 224 -19.16 29.99 -19.77
N LEU A 225 -18.59 31.10 -19.27
CA LEU A 225 -18.92 32.44 -19.75
C LEU A 225 -18.53 32.66 -21.21
N MET A 226 -17.38 32.16 -21.66
CA MET A 226 -16.95 32.23 -23.07
C MET A 226 -17.88 31.40 -23.96
N LEU A 227 -18.28 30.21 -23.53
CA LEU A 227 -19.23 29.38 -24.27
C LEU A 227 -20.60 30.08 -24.39
N LEU A 228 -21.12 30.62 -23.28
CA LEU A 228 -22.37 31.38 -23.26
C LEU A 228 -22.27 32.66 -24.10
N GLY A 229 -21.14 33.36 -24.03
CA GLY A 229 -20.85 34.53 -24.86
C GLY A 229 -20.85 34.18 -26.35
N GLY A 230 -20.18 33.10 -26.73
CA GLY A 230 -20.15 32.60 -28.11
C GLY A 230 -21.55 32.21 -28.62
N LEU A 231 -22.32 31.47 -27.82
CA LEU A 231 -23.71 31.12 -28.14
C LEU A 231 -24.60 32.37 -28.25
N GLY A 232 -24.40 33.37 -27.39
CA GLY A 232 -25.09 34.65 -27.44
C GLY A 232 -24.83 35.41 -28.75
N VAL A 233 -23.57 35.45 -29.21
CA VAL A 233 -23.20 36.06 -30.50
C VAL A 233 -23.85 35.33 -31.67
N VAL A 234 -23.82 33.99 -31.69
CA VAL A 234 -24.45 33.19 -32.74
C VAL A 234 -25.97 33.43 -32.79
N ALA A 235 -26.64 33.47 -31.64
CA ALA A 235 -28.06 33.76 -31.54
C ALA A 235 -28.41 35.18 -32.05
N ALA A 236 -27.59 36.18 -31.71
CA ALA A 236 -27.77 37.56 -32.19
C ALA A 236 -27.64 37.66 -33.72
N VAL A 237 -26.64 36.99 -34.31
CA VAL A 237 -26.43 36.94 -35.76
C VAL A 237 -27.60 36.25 -36.47
N ALA A 238 -28.06 35.11 -35.95
CA ALA A 238 -29.21 34.38 -36.50
C ALA A 238 -30.49 35.23 -36.47
N ARG A 239 -30.74 35.97 -35.37
CA ARG A 239 -31.89 36.87 -35.26
C ARG A 239 -31.81 38.03 -36.24
N ARG A 240 -30.62 38.58 -36.51
CA ARG A 240 -30.43 39.67 -37.49
C ARG A 240 -30.71 39.18 -38.92
N ARG A 241 -30.26 37.97 -39.28
CA ARG A 241 -30.51 37.40 -40.62
C ARG A 241 -31.99 37.16 -40.89
N ARG A 242 -32.76 36.70 -39.90
CA ARG A 242 -34.22 36.50 -40.03
C ARG A 242 -35.05 37.79 -40.18
N ARG A 243 -34.49 38.96 -39.84
CA ARG A 243 -35.17 40.25 -40.01
C ARG A 243 -34.87 40.92 -41.37
N LEU A 244 -33.90 40.41 -42.10
CA LEU A 244 -33.45 40.94 -43.40
C LEU A 244 -33.99 40.12 -44.58
N VAL A 245 -34.69 39.02 -44.29
CA VAL A 245 -35.49 38.22 -45.23
C VAL A 245 -36.95 38.49 -44.93
#